data_AF-A0A521VWR4-F1
#
_entry.id   AF-A0A521VWR4-F1
#
_cell.length_a   1.000
_cell.length_b   1.000
_cell.length_c   1.000
_cell.angle_alpha   90.00
_cell.angle_beta   90.00
_cell.angle_gamma   90.00
#
_symmetry.space_group_name_H-M   'P 1'
#
loop_
_entity.id
_entity.type
_entity.pdbx_description
1 polymer ?
#
loop_
_entity_poly.entity_id
_entity_poly.type
_entity_poly.pdbx_seq_one_letter_code
_entity_poly.pdbx_strand_id
1 'polypeptide(L)'
;MTTLRTKRDEIIASIRLYERQLEQARADLAHINAAIRIFEASGDAKDMPRYVDVHRLFKRGEPMELCKAALAGGPKTTRELALYVMQAKGLDTDDKVLAKGIGSRLIHALRMQASRGKIVQDGKSRGVSVWRSQINNL
;
A
#
# COMPACT_ATOMS: atom_id res chain seq x y z
N MET A 1 -10.80 39.11 -22.55
CA MET A 1 -9.92 38.25 -21.73
C MET A 1 -10.73 37.55 -20.62
N THR A 2 -11.75 36.78 -20.99
CA THR A 2 -12.69 36.14 -20.03
C THR A 2 -12.93 34.66 -20.36
N THR A 3 -12.86 34.28 -21.65
CA THR A 3 -13.13 32.93 -22.15
C THR A 3 -12.23 31.84 -21.57
N LEU A 4 -10.92 32.10 -21.43
CA LEU A 4 -9.98 31.13 -20.84
C LEU A 4 -10.19 30.96 -19.32
N ARG A 5 -10.62 32.01 -18.62
CA ARG A 5 -10.92 31.93 -17.18
C ARG A 5 -12.19 31.12 -16.95
N THR A 6 -13.23 31.37 -17.73
CA THR A 6 -14.46 30.56 -17.72
C THR A 6 -14.17 29.09 -18.03
N LYS A 7 -13.38 28.80 -19.07
CA LYS A 7 -13.03 27.42 -19.43
C LYS A 7 -12.22 26.72 -18.33
N ARG A 8 -11.29 27.43 -17.69
CA ARG A 8 -10.54 26.91 -16.54
C ARG A 8 -11.48 26.55 -15.39
N ASP A 9 -12.45 27.41 -15.09
CA ASP A 9 -13.38 27.19 -13.98
C ASP A 9 -14.34 26.02 -14.27
N GLU A 10 -14.77 25.84 -15.53
CA GLU A 10 -15.49 24.64 -15.99
C GLU A 10 -14.67 23.34 -15.81
N ILE A 11 -13.38 23.38 -16.15
CA ILE A 11 -12.48 22.22 -15.99
C ILE A 11 -12.32 21.90 -14.50
N ILE A 12 -12.14 22.90 -13.64
CA ILE A 12 -12.04 22.70 -12.18
C ILE A 12 -13.34 22.09 -11.64
N ALA A 13 -14.51 22.55 -12.10
CA ALA A 13 -15.79 21.98 -11.71
C ALA A 13 -15.93 20.52 -12.16
N SER A 14 -15.48 20.20 -13.39
CA SER A 14 -15.51 18.85 -13.94
C SER A 14 -14.59 17.90 -13.15
N ILE A 15 -13.38 18.34 -12.80
CA ILE A 15 -12.45 17.56 -11.96
C ILE A 15 -13.11 17.20 -10.62
N ARG A 16 -13.70 18.18 -9.94
CA ARG A 16 -14.40 17.95 -8.67
C ARG A 16 -15.55 16.96 -8.80
N LEU A 17 -16.28 17.01 -9.91
CA LEU A 17 -17.34 16.05 -10.20
C LEU A 17 -16.77 14.63 -10.36
N TYR A 18 -15.71 14.47 -11.16
CA TYR A 18 -15.09 13.17 -11.38
C TYR A 18 -14.47 12.59 -10.11
N GLU A 19 -13.86 13.43 -9.26
CA GLU A 19 -13.35 13.00 -7.95
C GLU A 19 -14.48 12.45 -7.07
N ARG A 20 -15.64 13.11 -7.03
CA ARG A 20 -16.81 12.61 -6.29
C ARG A 20 -17.34 11.29 -6.86
N GLN A 21 -17.40 11.18 -8.19
CA GLN A 21 -17.82 9.94 -8.85
C GLN A 21 -16.86 8.79 -8.57
N LEU A 22 -15.55 9.07 -8.52
CA LEU A 22 -14.53 8.10 -8.17
C LEU A 22 -14.68 7.63 -6.72
N GLU A 23 -14.91 8.55 -5.78
CA GLU A 23 -15.16 8.19 -4.38
C GLU A 23 -16.44 7.36 -4.22
N GLN A 24 -17.51 7.71 -4.95
CA GLN A 24 -18.74 6.92 -4.97
C GLN A 24 -18.49 5.50 -5.49
N ALA A 25 -17.82 5.37 -6.64
CA ALA A 25 -17.51 4.06 -7.22
C ALA A 25 -16.63 3.20 -6.30
N ARG A 26 -15.70 3.82 -5.55
CA ARG A 26 -14.90 3.14 -4.52
C ARG A 26 -15.77 2.62 -3.37
N ALA A 27 -16.74 3.41 -2.91
CA ALA A 27 -17.68 3.00 -1.87
C ALA A 27 -18.57 1.85 -2.34
N ASP A 28 -19.10 1.94 -3.56
CA ASP A 28 -19.93 0.88 -4.16
C ASP A 28 -19.14 -0.42 -4.31
N LEU A 29 -17.90 -0.35 -4.79
CA LEU A 29 -17.01 -1.51 -4.86
C LEU A 29 -16.75 -2.12 -3.48
N ALA A 30 -16.56 -1.29 -2.44
CA ALA A 30 -16.39 -1.79 -1.07
C ALA A 30 -17.65 -2.51 -0.57
N HIS A 31 -18.84 -2.00 -0.85
CA HIS A 31 -20.11 -2.63 -0.50
C HIS A 31 -20.30 -3.97 -1.22
N ILE A 32 -20.07 -4.02 -2.54
CA ILE A 32 -20.16 -5.26 -3.32
C ILE A 32 -19.15 -6.30 -2.80
N ASN A 33 -17.92 -5.90 -2.51
CA ASN A 33 -16.91 -6.78 -1.91
C ASN A 33 -17.29 -7.28 -0.50
N ALA A 34 -18.06 -6.50 0.26
CA ALA A 34 -18.58 -6.95 1.56
C ALA A 34 -19.71 -7.97 1.36
N ALA A 35 -20.63 -7.73 0.43
CA ALA A 35 -21.68 -8.68 0.08
C ALA A 35 -21.10 -10.01 -0.45
N ILE A 36 -20.15 -9.94 -1.38
CA ILE A 36 -19.43 -11.11 -1.91
C ILE A 36 -18.82 -11.93 -0.77
N ARG A 37 -18.12 -11.28 0.18
CA ARG A 37 -17.58 -11.98 1.36
C ARG A 37 -18.62 -12.67 2.23
N ILE A 38 -19.80 -12.07 2.42
CA ILE A 38 -20.88 -12.68 3.21
C ILE A 38 -21.42 -13.93 2.50
N PHE A 39 -21.63 -13.86 1.18
CA PHE A 39 -22.13 -14.98 0.39
C PHE A 39 -21.09 -16.08 0.18
N GLU A 40 -19.82 -15.73 -0.06
CA GLU A 40 -18.72 -16.68 -0.25
C GLU A 40 -18.18 -17.27 1.06
N ALA A 41 -18.35 -16.60 2.21
CA ALA A 41 -18.13 -17.25 3.51
C ALA A 41 -19.11 -18.42 3.76
N SER A 42 -20.19 -18.50 2.97
CA SER A 42 -21.15 -19.62 2.98
C SER A 42 -20.95 -20.60 1.80
N GLY A 43 -19.95 -20.41 0.93
CA GLY A 43 -19.79 -21.14 -0.34
C GLY A 43 -18.34 -21.52 -0.67
N ASP A 44 -18.17 -22.64 -1.37
CA ASP A 44 -16.90 -23.33 -1.58
C ASP A 44 -15.81 -22.48 -2.26
N ALA A 45 -14.54 -22.71 -1.90
CA ALA A 45 -13.39 -21.80 -2.05
C ALA A 45 -12.88 -21.52 -3.49
N LYS A 46 -13.69 -21.75 -4.54
CA LYS A 46 -13.25 -21.79 -5.94
C LYS A 46 -13.63 -20.58 -6.82
N ASP A 47 -14.58 -19.73 -6.43
CA ASP A 47 -15.15 -18.69 -7.33
C ASP A 47 -14.76 -17.22 -7.03
N MET A 48 -13.73 -17.01 -6.22
CA MET A 48 -13.35 -15.66 -5.73
C MET A 48 -12.85 -14.71 -6.85
N PRO A 49 -13.44 -13.50 -7.03
CA PRO A 49 -12.90 -12.44 -7.88
C PRO A 49 -11.55 -11.94 -7.36
N ARG A 50 -10.57 -11.77 -8.25
CA ARG A 50 -9.18 -11.38 -7.95
C ARG A 50 -9.02 -9.91 -7.48
N TYR A 51 -9.72 -9.48 -6.44
CA TYR A 51 -9.16 -8.43 -5.59
C TYR A 51 -8.16 -9.13 -4.68
N VAL A 52 -6.89 -8.77 -4.87
CA VAL A 52 -5.72 -9.41 -4.25
C VAL A 52 -5.97 -9.65 -2.77
N ASP A 53 -6.29 -10.90 -2.42
CA ASP A 53 -6.28 -11.32 -1.03
C ASP A 53 -4.86 -11.09 -0.55
N VAL A 54 -4.66 -10.04 0.24
CA VAL A 54 -3.32 -9.62 0.59
C VAL A 54 -2.65 -10.62 1.55
N HIS A 55 -3.40 -11.60 2.07
CA HIS A 55 -2.86 -12.79 2.75
C HIS A 55 -2.33 -13.84 1.76
N ARG A 56 -2.90 -13.93 0.54
CA ARG A 56 -2.42 -14.77 -0.56
C ARG A 56 -1.40 -14.08 -1.46
N LEU A 57 -1.33 -12.75 -1.43
CA LEU A 57 -0.39 -11.98 -2.24
C LEU A 57 1.06 -12.34 -1.92
N PHE A 58 1.35 -12.60 -0.65
CA PHE A 58 2.70 -12.84 -0.18
C PHE A 58 2.85 -14.26 0.37
N LYS A 59 3.88 -14.96 -0.10
CA LYS A 59 4.35 -16.17 0.56
C LYS A 59 4.84 -15.80 1.97
N ARG A 60 4.80 -16.77 2.89
CA ARG A 60 5.29 -16.58 4.25
C ARG A 60 6.73 -16.04 4.23
N GLY A 61 6.95 -14.89 4.84
CA GLY A 61 8.27 -14.24 4.93
C GLY A 61 8.68 -13.40 3.71
N GLU A 62 8.02 -13.53 2.56
CA GLU A 62 8.32 -12.80 1.33
C GLU A 62 8.36 -11.27 1.50
N PRO A 63 7.40 -10.62 2.21
CA PRO A 63 7.43 -9.17 2.37
C PRO A 63 8.67 -8.70 3.13
N MET A 64 9.16 -9.52 4.07
CA MET A 64 10.34 -9.16 4.85
C MET A 64 11.63 -9.33 4.04
N GLU A 65 11.71 -10.35 3.19
CA GLU A 65 12.85 -10.51 2.28
C GLU A 65 12.93 -9.36 1.27
N LEU A 66 11.79 -8.92 0.72
CA LEU A 66 11.72 -7.73 -0.12
C LEU A 66 12.15 -6.46 0.65
N CYS A 67 11.70 -6.29 1.89
CA CYS A 67 12.15 -5.18 2.73
C CYS A 67 13.66 -5.21 2.98
N LYS A 68 14.25 -6.38 3.28
CA LYS A 68 15.70 -6.50 3.47
C LYS A 68 16.47 -6.18 2.19
N ALA A 69 16.00 -6.67 1.04
CA ALA A 69 16.58 -6.35 -0.26
C ALA A 69 16.55 -4.84 -0.52
N ALA A 70 15.43 -4.17 -0.23
CA ALA A 70 15.33 -2.72 -0.33
C ALA A 70 16.29 -1.97 0.62
N LEU A 71 16.48 -2.49 1.84
CA LEU A 71 17.36 -1.90 2.86
C LEU A 71 18.85 -2.13 2.58
N ALA A 72 19.21 -3.12 1.75
CA ALA A 72 20.58 -3.30 1.28
C ALA A 72 21.06 -2.12 0.41
N GLY A 73 20.12 -1.45 -0.28
CA GLY A 73 20.37 -0.21 -1.05
C GLY A 73 20.37 1.06 -0.19
N GLY A 74 20.31 0.95 1.14
CA GLY A 74 20.35 2.08 2.08
C GLY A 74 19.07 2.29 2.87
N PRO A 75 19.05 3.28 3.79
CA PRO A 75 17.90 3.54 4.65
C PRO A 75 16.62 3.87 3.87
N LYS A 76 15.49 3.35 4.34
CA LYS A 76 14.16 3.53 3.72
C LYS A 76 13.11 3.78 4.78
N THR A 77 12.17 4.67 4.50
CA THR A 77 10.95 4.83 5.30
C THR A 77 10.02 3.65 5.14
N THR A 78 9.12 3.43 6.10
CA THR A 78 8.05 2.42 5.96
C THR A 78 7.22 2.61 4.68
N ARG A 79 7.03 3.87 4.24
CA ARG A 79 6.29 4.19 3.02
C ARG A 79 7.05 3.74 1.77
N GLU A 80 8.34 4.02 1.69
CA GLU A 80 9.19 3.58 0.58
C GLU A 80 9.30 2.06 0.53
N LEU A 81 9.37 1.39 1.69
CA LEU A 81 9.35 -0.08 1.75
C LEU A 81 8.02 -0.65 1.23
N ALA A 82 6.88 -0.04 1.57
CA ALA A 82 5.59 -0.48 1.06
C ALA A 82 5.51 -0.33 -0.47
N LEU A 83 5.99 0.79 -1.02
CA LEU A 83 6.03 1.01 -2.47
C LEU A 83 6.98 0.04 -3.18
N TYR A 84 8.14 -0.25 -2.59
CA TYR A 84 9.07 -1.24 -3.12
C TYR A 84 8.43 -2.64 -3.17
N VAL A 85 7.74 -3.03 -2.11
CA VAL A 85 7.02 -4.30 -2.04
C VAL A 85 5.89 -4.37 -3.08
N MET A 86 5.16 -3.27 -3.29
CA MET A 86 4.13 -3.18 -4.34
C MET A 86 4.73 -3.32 -5.73
N GLN A 87 5.79 -2.59 -6.03
CA GLN A 87 6.49 -2.65 -7.31
C GLN A 87 7.02 -4.06 -7.60
N ALA A 88 7.65 -4.71 -6.61
CA ALA A 88 8.17 -6.08 -6.75
C ALA A 88 7.08 -7.11 -7.04
N LYS A 89 5.82 -6.82 -6.68
CA LYS A 89 4.65 -7.68 -6.94
C LYS A 89 3.84 -7.27 -8.17
N GLY A 90 4.27 -6.23 -8.89
CA GLY A 90 3.53 -5.69 -10.04
C GLY A 90 2.18 -5.06 -9.64
N LEU A 91 2.08 -4.54 -8.42
CA LEU A 91 0.89 -3.82 -7.94
C LEU A 91 0.95 -2.35 -8.35
N ASP A 92 -0.22 -1.73 -8.49
CA ASP A 92 -0.34 -0.30 -8.77
C ASP A 92 0.18 0.54 -7.59
N THR A 93 1.33 1.19 -7.78
CA THR A 93 1.97 2.05 -6.77
C THR A 93 1.23 3.37 -6.51
N ASP A 94 0.30 3.76 -7.39
CA ASP A 94 -0.53 4.96 -7.21
C ASP A 94 -1.76 4.70 -6.33
N ASP A 95 -2.07 3.42 -6.04
CA ASP A 95 -3.06 3.06 -5.03
C ASP A 95 -2.56 3.34 -3.62
N LYS A 96 -2.84 4.57 -3.16
CA LYS A 96 -2.50 5.07 -1.82
C LYS A 96 -3.17 4.26 -0.70
N VAL A 97 -4.33 3.66 -0.94
CA VAL A 97 -5.04 2.85 0.07
C VAL A 97 -4.32 1.53 0.25
N LEU A 98 -3.94 0.88 -0.85
CA LEU A 98 -3.13 -0.34 -0.83
C LEU A 98 -1.75 -0.10 -0.22
N ALA A 99 -1.08 0.99 -0.60
CA ALA A 99 0.23 1.38 -0.05
C ALA A 99 0.17 1.59 1.47
N LYS A 100 -0.86 2.28 1.97
CA LYS A 100 -1.08 2.46 3.41
C LYS A 100 -1.38 1.12 4.10
N GLY A 101 -2.20 0.27 3.49
CA GLY A 101 -2.54 -1.05 4.02
C GLY A 101 -1.33 -1.99 4.12
N ILE A 102 -0.44 -1.98 3.13
CA ILE A 102 0.83 -2.72 3.14
C ILE A 102 1.77 -2.12 4.19
N GLY A 103 1.95 -0.79 4.18
CA GLY A 103 2.80 -0.09 5.15
C GLY A 103 2.44 -0.40 6.61
N SER A 104 1.17 -0.30 6.98
CA SER A 104 0.70 -0.60 8.34
C SER A 104 1.03 -2.03 8.79
N ARG A 105 0.96 -3.00 7.89
CA ARG A 105 1.31 -4.40 8.18
C ARG A 105 2.81 -4.61 8.31
N LEU A 106 3.60 -3.91 7.49
CA LEU A 106 5.06 -3.95 7.59
C LEU A 106 5.55 -3.38 8.93
N ILE A 107 4.88 -2.38 9.51
CA ILE A 107 5.32 -1.77 10.79
C ILE A 107 5.56 -2.81 11.88
N HIS A 108 4.60 -3.71 12.10
CA HIS A 108 4.76 -4.72 13.16
C HIS A 108 5.90 -5.69 12.83
N ALA A 109 5.98 -6.17 11.59
CA ALA A 109 7.04 -7.08 11.16
C ALA A 109 8.45 -6.42 11.26
N LEU A 110 8.58 -5.15 10.88
CA LEU A 110 9.83 -4.38 10.97
C LEU A 110 10.24 -4.16 12.43
N ARG A 111 9.30 -3.80 13.30
CA ARG A 111 9.56 -3.70 14.75
C ARG A 111 10.04 -5.02 15.34
N MET A 112 9.45 -6.14 14.94
CA MET A 112 9.87 -7.48 15.39
C MET A 112 11.24 -7.89 14.84
N GLN A 113 11.64 -7.43 13.65
CA GLN A 113 13.02 -7.64 13.17
C GLN A 113 14.01 -6.74 13.91
N ALA A 114 13.60 -5.51 14.25
CA ALA A 114 14.45 -4.59 14.99
C ALA A 114 14.70 -5.07 16.43
N SER A 115 13.68 -5.57 17.12
CA SER A 115 13.86 -6.18 18.45
C SER A 115 14.75 -7.42 18.44
N ARG A 116 14.87 -8.08 17.27
CA ARG A 116 15.77 -9.22 17.05
C ARG A 116 17.16 -8.82 16.53
N GLY A 117 17.47 -7.52 16.46
CA GLY A 117 18.76 -7.01 15.99
C GLY A 117 19.08 -7.34 14.54
N LYS A 118 18.06 -7.45 13.66
CA LYS A 118 18.26 -7.74 12.23
C LYS A 118 18.22 -6.47 11.36
N ILE A 119 17.51 -5.45 11.83
CA ILE A 119 17.43 -4.12 11.23
C ILE A 119 17.43 -3.09 12.36
N VAL A 120 17.72 -1.83 12.05
CA VAL A 120 17.69 -0.76 13.05
C VAL A 120 16.66 0.28 12.65
N GLN A 121 15.90 0.77 13.63
CA GLN A 121 15.04 1.94 13.45
C GLN A 121 15.89 3.20 13.59
N ASP A 122 16.11 3.89 12.48
CA ASP A 122 17.01 5.04 12.37
C ASP A 122 16.23 6.37 12.50
N GLY A 123 15.43 6.47 13.56
CA GLY A 123 14.60 7.65 13.82
C GLY A 123 13.35 7.74 12.94
N LYS A 124 12.99 8.98 12.57
CA LYS A 124 11.80 9.31 11.78
C LYS A 124 12.10 10.41 10.77
N SER A 125 11.57 10.28 9.56
CA SER A 125 11.56 11.32 8.53
C SER A 125 10.13 11.71 8.23
N ARG A 126 9.80 13.02 8.36
CA ARG A 126 8.43 13.56 8.18
C ARG A 126 7.35 12.76 8.94
N GLY A 127 7.68 12.32 10.17
CA GLY A 127 6.79 11.52 11.01
C GLY A 127 6.73 10.01 10.71
N VAL A 128 7.42 9.53 9.66
CA VAL A 128 7.46 8.11 9.26
C VAL A 128 8.77 7.47 9.75
N SER A 129 8.70 6.30 10.38
CA SER A 129 9.90 5.56 10.80
C SER A 129 10.83 5.26 9.62
N VAL A 130 12.11 5.54 9.83
CA VAL A 130 13.19 5.17 8.90
C VAL A 130 13.81 3.88 9.42
N TRP A 131 14.12 2.97 8.50
CA TRP A 131 14.74 1.68 8.79
C TRP A 131 16.04 1.58 8.03
N ARG A 132 17.04 0.96 8.65
CA ARG A 132 18.32 0.63 8.01
C ARG A 132 18.66 -0.83 8.22
N SER A 133 19.37 -1.42 7.26
CA SER A 133 19.97 -2.73 7.45
C SER A 133 21.00 -2.66 8.59
N GLN A 134 21.04 -3.68 9.44
CA GLN A 134 22.15 -3.83 10.36
C GLN A 134 23.31 -4.40 9.57
N ILE A 135 24.28 -3.55 9.23
CA ILE A 135 25.56 -4.00 8.66
C ILE A 135 26.25 -4.78 9.78
N ASN A 136 26.13 -6.11 9.76
CA ASN A 136 27.05 -6.94 10.51
C ASN A 136 28.39 -6.80 9.81
N ASN A 137 29.27 -5.95 10.36
CA ASN A 137 30.70 -6.10 10.13
C ASN A 137 31.06 -7.51 10.60
N LEU A 138 31.34 -8.40 9.64
CA LEU A 138 32.27 -9.50 9.87
C LEU A 138 33.68 -8.91 9.88
#